data_AF-A0A7C7EFM8-F1
#
_entry.id   AF-A0A7C7EFM8-F1
#
_cell.length_a   1.000
_cell.length_b   1.000
_cell.length_c   1.000
_cell.angle_alpha   90.00
_cell.angle_beta   90.00
_cell.angle_gamma   90.00
#
_symmetry.space_group_name_H-M   'P 1'
#
loop_
_entity.id
_entity.type
_entity.pdbx_description
1 polymer ?
#
loop_
_entity_poly.entity_id
_entity_poly.type
_entity_poly.pdbx_seq_one_letter_code
_entity_poly.pdbx_strand_id
1 'polypeptide(L)'
;MFKLIKTDLKKFIQGKMFLWIVILVIFFPLLQAGLILAIKDLIPEEQIILLNPDYNFYSSFSLLNNFGLIFTIFMIVWVVSEFREQTIRNKVILGYKKSTIFYAKVIEASIVTFITMSLNAILNYLATGIIVGFKDSNMAELLQHYVVMILAVITIIIFIQVVGFIFRTTGLTLGVSLGVIFVFTIVSSVLLLLNND
;
A
#
# COMPACT_ATOMS: atom_id res chain seq x y z
N MET A 1 -25.72 -2.49 -0.90
CA MET A 1 -24.28 -2.20 -0.98
C MET A 1 -23.59 -2.24 0.38
N PHE A 2 -23.99 -1.41 1.36
CA PHE A 2 -23.37 -1.40 2.70
C PHE A 2 -23.28 -2.78 3.41
N LYS A 3 -24.33 -3.61 3.31
CA LYS A 3 -24.30 -4.99 3.85
C LYS A 3 -23.19 -5.86 3.22
N LEU A 4 -22.91 -5.68 1.92
CA LEU A 4 -21.82 -6.39 1.24
C LEU A 4 -20.47 -5.92 1.77
N ILE A 5 -20.24 -4.60 1.81
CA ILE A 5 -19.00 -4.01 2.30
C ILE A 5 -18.70 -4.49 3.73
N LYS A 6 -19.69 -4.44 4.63
CA LYS A 6 -19.52 -4.90 6.02
C LYS A 6 -19.18 -6.39 6.10
N THR A 7 -19.81 -7.21 5.26
CA THR A 7 -19.57 -8.66 5.26
C THR A 7 -18.18 -8.97 4.72
N ASP A 8 -17.78 -8.30 3.65
CA ASP A 8 -16.47 -8.51 3.02
C ASP A 8 -15.33 -8.00 3.91
N LEU A 9 -15.47 -6.82 4.53
CA LEU A 9 -14.52 -6.33 5.54
C LEU A 9 -14.39 -7.29 6.72
N LYS A 10 -15.50 -7.86 7.21
CA LYS A 10 -15.46 -8.86 8.27
C LYS A 10 -14.71 -10.12 7.82
N LYS A 11 -14.96 -10.60 6.59
CA LYS A 11 -14.23 -11.74 6.00
C LYS A 11 -12.73 -11.43 5.92
N PHE A 12 -12.37 -10.23 5.51
CA PHE A 12 -10.98 -9.78 5.42
C PHE A 12 -10.29 -9.79 6.80
N ILE A 13 -10.88 -9.11 7.79
CA ILE A 13 -10.32 -9.01 9.16
C ILE A 13 -10.17 -10.39 9.82
N GLN A 14 -11.08 -11.32 9.55
CA GLN A 14 -11.02 -12.68 10.08
C GLN A 14 -10.10 -13.61 9.27
N GLY A 15 -9.60 -13.15 8.13
CA GLY A 15 -8.75 -13.93 7.23
C GLY A 15 -7.30 -14.01 7.71
N LYS A 16 -6.62 -15.12 7.39
CA LYS A 16 -5.18 -15.30 7.67
C LYS A 16 -4.31 -14.19 7.05
N MET A 17 -4.71 -13.66 5.89
CA MET A 17 -4.01 -12.57 5.22
C MET A 17 -3.98 -11.28 6.05
N PHE A 18 -5.05 -10.98 6.79
CA PHE A 18 -5.07 -9.80 7.67
C PHE A 18 -4.05 -9.92 8.80
N LEU A 19 -3.94 -11.10 9.42
CA LEU A 19 -2.92 -11.34 10.45
C LEU A 19 -1.50 -11.11 9.91
N TRP A 20 -1.20 -11.60 8.71
CA TRP A 20 0.08 -11.35 8.06
C TRP A 20 0.31 -9.86 7.78
N ILE A 21 -0.70 -9.13 7.30
CA ILE A 21 -0.59 -7.68 7.10
C ILE A 21 -0.27 -6.98 8.41
N VAL A 22 -0.97 -7.28 9.50
CA VAL A 22 -0.72 -6.67 10.82
C VAL A 22 0.70 -6.94 11.29
N ILE A 23 1.18 -8.18 11.18
CA ILE A 23 2.55 -8.54 11.55
C ILE A 23 3.57 -7.77 10.71
N LEU A 24 3.38 -7.72 9.39
CA LEU A 24 4.32 -7.07 8.48
C LEU A 24 4.33 -5.54 8.61
N VAL A 25 3.18 -4.91 8.84
CA VAL A 25 3.05 -3.47 9.10
C VAL A 25 3.87 -3.04 10.32
N ILE A 26 4.05 -3.92 11.30
CA ILE A 26 4.86 -3.63 12.49
C ILE A 26 6.32 -4.05 12.27
N PHE A 27 6.53 -5.22 11.66
CA PHE A 27 7.85 -5.79 11.45
C PHE A 27 8.75 -4.91 10.56
N PHE A 28 8.24 -4.39 9.44
CA PHE A 28 9.07 -3.61 8.51
C PHE A 28 9.55 -2.27 9.10
N PRO A 29 8.69 -1.45 9.73
CA PRO A 29 9.15 -0.25 10.41
C PRO A 29 10.16 -0.53 11.53
N LEU A 30 9.95 -1.59 12.32
CA LEU A 30 10.91 -1.97 13.37
C LEU A 30 12.24 -2.44 12.78
N LEU A 31 12.22 -3.22 11.70
CA LEU A 31 13.42 -3.65 11.00
C LEU A 31 14.19 -2.43 10.46
N GLN A 32 13.49 -1.50 9.81
CA GLN A 32 14.07 -0.28 9.28
C GLN A 32 14.67 0.59 10.39
N ALA A 33 13.94 0.78 11.49
CA ALA A 33 14.42 1.50 12.66
C ALA A 33 15.66 0.83 13.27
N GLY A 34 15.68 -0.51 13.36
CA GLY A 34 16.85 -1.26 13.83
C GLY A 34 18.07 -1.09 12.93
N LEU A 35 17.87 -1.07 11.61
CA LEU A 35 18.93 -0.79 10.65
C LEU A 35 19.47 0.63 10.79
N ILE A 36 18.58 1.62 10.93
CA ILE A 36 18.95 3.03 11.19
C ILE A 36 19.78 3.12 12.48
N LEU A 37 19.35 2.48 13.56
CA LEU A 37 20.09 2.47 14.83
C LEU A 37 21.49 1.86 14.69
N ALA A 38 21.67 0.84 13.85
CA ALA A 38 22.96 0.20 13.64
C ALA A 38 23.95 1.07 12.83
N ILE A 39 23.45 1.96 11.97
CA ILE A 39 24.29 2.77 11.07
C ILE A 39 24.43 4.23 11.50
N LYS A 40 23.58 4.73 12.42
CA LYS A 40 23.53 6.16 12.77
C LYS A 40 24.86 6.74 13.24
N ASP A 41 25.69 5.94 13.91
CA ASP A 41 26.98 6.37 14.46
C ASP A 41 28.14 6.22 13.45
N LEU A 42 27.88 5.56 12.31
CA LEU A 42 28.89 5.27 11.29
C LEU A 42 28.94 6.32 10.18
N ILE A 43 27.96 7.22 10.10
CA ILE A 43 27.78 8.13 8.97
C ILE A 43 27.44 9.54 9.50
N PRO A 44 28.04 10.61 8.95
CA PRO A 44 27.75 11.97 9.36
C PRO A 44 26.26 12.34 9.22
N GLU A 45 25.70 13.05 10.20
CA GLU A 45 24.28 13.49 10.23
C GLU A 45 23.85 14.25 8.96
N GLU A 46 24.78 14.95 8.31
CA GLU A 46 24.52 15.79 7.13
C GLU A 46 24.34 15.01 5.80
N GLN A 47 24.68 13.71 5.75
CA GLN A 47 24.76 12.97 4.48
C GLN A 47 23.68 11.90 4.27
N ILE A 48 22.74 11.71 5.19
CA ILE A 48 21.72 10.66 5.03
C ILE A 48 20.29 11.22 4.97
N ILE A 49 19.77 11.35 3.75
CA ILE A 49 18.34 11.54 3.45
C ILE A 49 17.47 10.43 4.10
N LEU A 50 17.99 9.19 4.18
CA LEU A 50 17.36 8.05 4.90
C LEU A 50 17.26 8.21 6.43
N LEU A 51 18.01 9.14 7.06
CA LEU A 51 17.88 9.46 8.49
C LEU A 51 16.85 10.56 8.75
N ASN A 52 16.09 10.97 7.74
CA ASN A 52 15.02 11.95 7.89
C ASN A 52 13.65 11.25 8.14
N PRO A 53 12.94 11.54 9.24
CA PRO A 53 11.61 10.98 9.50
C PRO A 53 10.58 11.27 8.41
N ASP A 54 10.57 12.47 7.84
CA ASP A 54 9.64 12.90 6.79
C ASP A 54 9.89 12.12 5.50
N TYR A 55 11.16 11.92 5.12
CA TYR A 55 11.52 11.08 3.98
C TYR A 55 11.03 9.63 4.17
N ASN A 56 11.23 9.07 5.37
CA ASN A 56 10.76 7.72 5.66
C ASN A 56 9.22 7.62 5.65
N PHE A 57 8.51 8.66 6.10
CA PHE A 57 7.07 8.76 5.98
C PHE A 57 6.61 8.76 4.51
N TYR A 58 7.23 9.58 3.66
CA TYR A 58 6.88 9.65 2.23
C TYR A 58 7.21 8.35 1.49
N SER A 59 8.39 7.78 1.75
CA SER A 59 8.83 6.53 1.14
C SER A 59 7.90 5.36 1.47
N SER A 60 7.19 5.41 2.60
CA SER A 60 6.25 4.38 3.06
C SER A 60 5.07 4.17 2.12
N PHE A 61 4.70 5.18 1.32
CA PHE A 61 3.61 5.09 0.34
C PHE A 61 4.05 4.49 -1.00
N SER A 62 5.35 4.25 -1.20
CA SER A 62 5.84 3.59 -2.41
C SER A 62 5.36 2.13 -2.46
N LEU A 63 4.65 1.76 -3.53
CA LEU A 63 4.23 0.37 -3.76
C LEU A 63 5.39 -0.57 -4.11
N LEU A 64 6.58 -0.03 -4.35
CA LEU A 64 7.79 -0.79 -4.66
C LEU A 64 8.74 -0.90 -3.46
N ASN A 65 8.44 -0.25 -2.33
CA ASN A 65 9.18 -0.49 -1.10
C ASN A 65 8.86 -1.89 -0.54
N ASN A 66 9.65 -2.37 0.43
CA ASN A 66 9.54 -3.74 0.94
C ASN A 66 8.12 -4.13 1.36
N PHE A 67 7.49 -3.30 2.21
CA PHE A 67 6.13 -3.54 2.69
C PHE A 67 5.08 -3.35 1.59
N GLY A 68 5.19 -2.28 0.82
CA GLY A 68 4.26 -1.87 -0.24
C GLY A 68 4.19 -2.87 -1.37
N LEU A 69 5.29 -3.53 -1.71
CA LEU A 69 5.31 -4.58 -2.73
C LEU A 69 4.58 -5.83 -2.25
N ILE A 70 4.85 -6.26 -1.01
CA ILE A 70 4.14 -7.39 -0.40
C ILE A 70 2.65 -7.09 -0.25
N PHE A 71 2.30 -5.88 0.22
CA PHE A 71 0.93 -5.43 0.33
C PHE A 71 0.22 -5.44 -1.03
N THR A 72 0.88 -4.95 -2.08
CA THR A 72 0.34 -4.96 -3.45
C THR A 72 0.05 -6.38 -3.92
N ILE A 73 0.98 -7.31 -3.71
CA ILE A 73 0.81 -8.74 -4.03
C ILE A 73 -0.39 -9.31 -3.26
N PHE A 74 -0.50 -9.02 -1.97
CA PHE A 74 -1.62 -9.48 -1.14
C PHE A 74 -2.96 -8.93 -1.63
N MET A 75 -3.02 -7.66 -2.00
CA MET A 75 -4.23 -7.07 -2.58
C MET A 75 -4.61 -7.76 -3.89
N ILE A 76 -3.64 -8.04 -4.78
CA ILE A 76 -3.90 -8.77 -6.03
C ILE A 76 -4.44 -10.19 -5.74
N VAL A 77 -3.80 -10.93 -4.84
CA VAL A 77 -4.22 -12.27 -4.45
C VAL A 77 -5.62 -12.25 -3.83
N TRP A 78 -5.92 -11.26 -2.99
CA TRP A 78 -7.22 -11.08 -2.36
C TRP A 78 -8.32 -10.88 -3.41
N VAL A 79 -8.12 -9.98 -4.36
CA VAL A 79 -9.08 -9.69 -5.43
C VAL A 79 -9.38 -10.92 -6.26
N VAL A 80 -8.33 -11.63 -6.68
CA VAL A 80 -8.51 -12.79 -7.55
C VAL A 80 -9.10 -13.99 -6.79
N SER A 81 -8.88 -14.09 -5.48
CA SER A 81 -9.40 -15.20 -4.67
C SER A 81 -10.91 -15.34 -4.76
N GLU A 82 -11.66 -14.26 -4.94
CA GLU A 82 -13.13 -14.31 -5.06
C GLU A 82 -13.62 -14.99 -6.34
N PHE A 83 -12.84 -14.92 -7.42
CA PHE A 83 -13.13 -15.63 -8.66
C PHE A 83 -12.82 -17.12 -8.51
N ARG A 84 -11.69 -17.45 -7.87
CA ARG A 84 -11.27 -18.84 -7.61
C ARG A 84 -12.25 -19.55 -6.67
N GLU A 85 -12.72 -18.89 -5.62
CA GLU A 85 -13.67 -19.41 -4.64
C GLU A 85 -15.14 -19.33 -5.12
N GLN A 86 -15.39 -18.85 -6.35
CA GLN A 86 -16.74 -18.64 -6.90
C GLN A 86 -17.63 -17.73 -6.02
N THR A 87 -17.02 -16.89 -5.17
CA THR A 87 -17.74 -16.01 -4.24
C THR A 87 -18.56 -14.96 -5.00
N ILE A 88 -18.06 -14.46 -6.13
CA ILE A 88 -18.82 -13.54 -7.00
C ILE A 88 -20.06 -14.22 -7.58
N ARG A 89 -19.96 -15.49 -7.99
CA ARG A 89 -21.11 -16.26 -8.50
C ARG A 89 -22.18 -16.40 -7.42
N ASN A 90 -21.77 -16.74 -6.20
CA ASN A 90 -22.68 -16.88 -5.07
C ASN A 90 -23.39 -15.55 -4.73
N LYS A 91 -22.67 -14.43 -4.75
CA LYS A 91 -23.26 -13.09 -4.56
C LYS A 91 -24.29 -12.75 -5.65
N VAL A 92 -24.05 -13.14 -6.90
CA VAL A 92 -25.03 -12.94 -7.99
C VAL A 92 -26.27 -13.81 -7.80
N ILE A 93 -26.11 -15.07 -7.39
CA ILE A 93 -27.24 -15.99 -7.10
C ILE A 93 -28.12 -15.43 -5.95
N LEU A 94 -27.50 -14.80 -4.96
CA LEU A 94 -28.21 -14.11 -3.86
C LEU A 94 -28.92 -12.81 -4.30
N GLY A 95 -28.91 -12.46 -5.59
CA GLY A 95 -29.64 -11.32 -6.16
C GLY A 95 -28.86 -10.01 -6.23
N TYR A 96 -27.55 -9.99 -5.93
CA TYR A 96 -26.75 -8.78 -6.08
C TYR A 96 -26.33 -8.53 -7.52
N LYS A 97 -26.48 -7.28 -7.99
CA LYS A 97 -26.00 -6.85 -9.31
C LYS A 97 -24.46 -6.89 -9.35
N LYS A 98 -23.89 -7.30 -10.49
CA LYS A 98 -22.43 -7.36 -10.71
C LYS A 98 -21.73 -6.02 -10.47
N SER A 99 -22.34 -4.91 -10.88
CA SER A 99 -21.82 -3.57 -10.62
C SER A 99 -21.74 -3.25 -9.14
N THR A 100 -22.77 -3.60 -8.37
CA THR A 100 -22.78 -3.40 -6.90
C THR A 100 -21.71 -4.24 -6.21
N ILE A 101 -21.42 -5.45 -6.70
CA ILE A 101 -20.32 -6.28 -6.18
C ILE A 101 -18.97 -5.62 -6.47
N PHE A 102 -18.76 -5.14 -7.70
CA PHE A 102 -17.54 -4.45 -8.08
C PHE A 102 -17.28 -3.19 -7.23
N TYR A 103 -18.27 -2.29 -7.13
CA TYR A 103 -18.11 -1.07 -6.32
C TYR A 103 -17.92 -1.35 -4.82
N ALA A 104 -18.60 -2.37 -4.28
CA ALA A 104 -18.38 -2.78 -2.90
C ALA A 104 -16.93 -3.25 -2.66
N LYS A 105 -16.35 -3.98 -3.63
CA LYS A 105 -14.97 -4.45 -3.58
C LYS A 105 -13.95 -3.33 -3.70
N VAL A 106 -14.20 -2.37 -4.58
CA VAL A 106 -13.39 -1.15 -4.69
C VAL A 106 -13.37 -0.41 -3.37
N ILE A 107 -14.53 -0.17 -2.75
CA ILE A 107 -14.62 0.54 -1.46
C ILE A 107 -13.90 -0.23 -0.34
N GLU A 108 -14.11 -1.54 -0.25
CA GLU A 108 -13.40 -2.39 0.72
C GLU A 108 -11.89 -2.28 0.56
N ALA A 109 -11.38 -2.44 -0.66
CA ALA A 109 -9.95 -2.39 -0.93
C ALA A 109 -9.36 -1.00 -0.64
N SER A 110 -10.09 0.07 -0.95
CA SER A 110 -9.67 1.43 -0.61
C SER A 110 -9.60 1.63 0.90
N ILE A 111 -10.57 1.12 1.68
CA ILE A 111 -10.55 1.20 3.15
C ILE A 111 -9.35 0.43 3.72
N VAL A 112 -9.12 -0.80 3.27
CA VAL A 112 -7.99 -1.62 3.71
C VAL A 112 -6.67 -0.94 3.39
N THR A 113 -6.54 -0.41 2.18
CA THR A 113 -5.35 0.33 1.73
C THR A 113 -5.12 1.58 2.56
N PHE A 114 -6.16 2.38 2.76
CA PHE A 114 -6.12 3.58 3.59
C PHE A 114 -5.58 3.27 4.98
N ILE A 115 -6.21 2.33 5.69
CA ILE A 115 -5.81 1.98 7.05
C ILE A 115 -4.38 1.44 7.07
N THR A 116 -4.07 0.50 6.18
CA THR A 116 -2.78 -0.22 6.23
C THR A 116 -1.60 0.68 5.88
N MET A 117 -1.72 1.47 4.81
CA MET A 117 -0.64 2.36 4.36
C MET A 117 -0.43 3.52 5.32
N SER A 118 -1.51 4.08 5.87
CA SER A 118 -1.40 5.13 6.88
C SER A 118 -0.75 4.63 8.17
N LEU A 119 -1.10 3.42 8.63
CA LEU A 119 -0.44 2.81 9.78
C LEU A 119 1.06 2.56 9.50
N ASN A 120 1.40 2.01 8.34
CA ASN A 120 2.80 1.80 7.95
C ASN A 120 3.59 3.12 7.94
N ALA A 121 3.03 4.18 7.33
CA ALA A 121 3.68 5.48 7.26
C ALA A 121 3.87 6.12 8.64
N ILE A 122 2.83 6.11 9.49
CA ILE A 122 2.90 6.64 10.86
C ILE A 122 3.93 5.87 11.68
N LEU A 123 3.95 4.53 11.59
CA LEU A 123 4.93 3.72 12.33
C LEU A 123 6.36 4.00 11.88
N ASN A 124 6.61 4.13 10.57
CA ASN A 124 7.94 4.49 10.05
C ASN A 124 8.38 5.88 10.50
N TYR A 125 7.47 6.85 10.46
CA TYR A 125 7.72 8.22 10.93
C TYR A 125 8.09 8.25 12.42
N LEU A 126 7.27 7.60 13.25
CA LEU A 126 7.50 7.54 14.70
C LEU A 126 8.77 6.77 15.04
N ALA A 127 8.99 5.61 14.44
CA ALA A 127 10.15 4.77 14.75
C ALA A 127 11.47 5.46 14.36
N THR A 128 11.51 6.14 13.21
CA THR A 128 12.68 6.92 12.79
C THR A 128 12.86 8.16 13.67
N GLY A 129 11.78 8.90 13.93
CA GLY A 129 11.83 10.13 14.72
C GLY A 129 12.22 9.92 16.18
N ILE A 130 11.89 8.77 16.78
CA ILE A 130 12.38 8.42 18.13
C ILE A 130 13.90 8.21 18.16
N ILE A 131 14.49 7.72 17.06
CA ILE A 131 15.93 7.39 17.02
C ILE A 131 16.77 8.62 16.66
N VAL A 132 16.35 9.39 15.66
CA VAL A 132 17.14 10.50 15.08
C VAL A 132 16.66 11.88 15.57
N GLY A 133 15.43 11.97 16.07
CA GLY A 133 14.76 13.22 16.42
C GLY A 133 13.93 13.80 15.28
N PHE A 134 12.89 14.56 15.62
CA PHE A 134 12.00 15.24 14.66
C PHE A 134 12.53 16.63 14.27
N LYS A 135 13.82 16.73 13.96
CA LYS A 135 14.41 18.01 13.52
C LYS A 135 13.85 18.37 12.14
N ASP A 136 13.47 19.63 11.97
CA ASP A 136 12.97 20.22 10.71
C ASP A 136 11.64 19.65 10.15
N SER A 137 10.88 18.86 10.93
CA SER A 137 9.60 18.32 10.44
C SER A 137 8.53 19.41 10.32
N ASN A 138 8.03 19.65 9.11
CA ASN A 138 6.90 20.56 8.88
C ASN A 138 5.59 19.77 8.78
N MET A 139 4.82 19.74 9.87
CA MET A 139 3.59 18.96 9.93
C MET A 139 2.54 19.37 8.88
N ALA A 140 2.50 20.64 8.47
CA ALA A 140 1.56 21.10 7.46
C ALA A 140 1.89 20.53 6.08
N GLU A 141 3.16 20.54 5.70
CA GLU A 141 3.68 19.96 4.46
C GLU A 141 3.52 18.44 4.45
N LEU A 142 3.83 17.79 5.57
CA LEU A 142 3.65 16.35 5.75
C LEU A 142 2.20 15.91 5.52
N LEU A 143 1.24 16.68 6.05
CA LEU A 143 -0.20 16.40 5.87
C LEU A 143 -0.67 16.63 4.44
N GLN A 144 -0.15 17.64 3.74
CA GLN A 144 -0.44 17.86 2.32
C GLN A 144 0.07 16.70 1.46
N HIS A 145 1.32 16.29 1.66
CA HIS A 145 1.90 15.14 0.97
C HIS A 145 1.17 13.84 1.29
N TYR A 146 0.78 13.63 2.55
CA TYR A 146 -0.01 12.47 2.96
C TYR A 146 -1.30 12.32 2.14
N VAL A 147 -2.07 13.40 2.00
CA VAL A 147 -3.34 13.36 1.25
C VAL A 147 -3.11 13.00 -0.21
N VAL A 148 -2.08 13.59 -0.85
CA VAL A 148 -1.76 13.30 -2.25
C VAL A 148 -1.30 11.85 -2.42
N MET A 149 -0.39 11.38 -1.55
CA MET A 149 0.18 10.03 -1.64
C MET A 149 -0.87 8.95 -1.39
N ILE A 150 -1.74 9.12 -0.38
CA ILE A 150 -2.76 8.11 -0.11
C ILE A 150 -3.79 8.02 -1.24
N LEU A 151 -4.16 9.13 -1.85
CA LEU A 151 -5.04 9.14 -3.02
C LEU A 151 -4.38 8.49 -4.23
N ALA A 152 -3.08 8.72 -4.44
CA ALA A 152 -2.32 8.06 -5.51
C ALA A 152 -2.29 6.54 -5.30
N VAL A 153 -1.98 6.07 -4.09
CA VAL A 153 -1.96 4.64 -3.77
C VAL A 153 -3.33 4.00 -3.94
N ILE A 154 -4.40 4.65 -3.46
CA ILE A 154 -5.77 4.18 -3.65
C ILE A 154 -6.11 4.06 -5.14
N THR A 155 -5.70 5.03 -5.96
CA THR A 155 -5.92 5.01 -7.41
C THR A 155 -5.26 3.79 -8.06
N ILE A 156 -4.02 3.46 -7.67
CA ILE A 156 -3.33 2.28 -8.19
C ILE A 156 -4.02 0.99 -7.73
N ILE A 157 -4.50 0.93 -6.48
CA ILE A 157 -5.27 -0.23 -6.00
C ILE A 157 -6.58 -0.39 -6.77
N ILE A 158 -7.27 0.70 -7.11
CA ILE A 158 -8.46 0.65 -7.98
C ILE A 158 -8.10 0.11 -9.37
N PHE A 159 -6.97 0.55 -9.94
CA PHE A 159 -6.47 -0.01 -11.20
C PHE A 159 -6.23 -1.53 -11.08
N ILE A 160 -5.59 -1.98 -10.01
CA ILE A 160 -5.40 -3.41 -9.71
C ILE A 160 -6.73 -4.16 -9.64
N GLN A 161 -7.75 -3.58 -9.01
CA GLN A 161 -9.11 -4.17 -8.96
C GLN A 161 -9.66 -4.37 -10.37
N VAL A 162 -9.56 -3.35 -11.23
CA VAL A 162 -10.03 -3.43 -12.63
C VAL A 162 -9.30 -4.57 -13.36
N VAL A 163 -7.97 -4.62 -13.29
CA VAL A 163 -7.16 -5.67 -13.91
C VAL A 163 -7.54 -7.06 -13.37
N GLY A 164 -7.76 -7.18 -12.06
CA GLY A 164 -8.21 -8.42 -11.41
C GLY A 164 -9.55 -8.91 -11.91
N PHE A 165 -10.51 -8.00 -12.12
CA PHE A 165 -11.85 -8.33 -12.64
C PHE A 165 -11.84 -8.70 -14.13
N ILE A 166 -10.90 -8.17 -14.91
CA ILE A 166 -10.71 -8.50 -16.32
C ILE A 166 -10.11 -9.90 -16.47
N PHE A 167 -8.94 -10.14 -15.88
CA PHE A 167 -8.17 -11.37 -16.11
C PHE A 167 -8.62 -12.55 -15.25
N ARG A 168 -9.16 -12.30 -14.05
CA ARG A 168 -9.67 -13.33 -13.12
C ARG A 168 -8.66 -14.42 -12.75
N THR A 169 -7.39 -14.20 -13.01
CA THR A 169 -6.29 -15.15 -12.84
C THR A 169 -5.12 -14.45 -12.16
N THR A 170 -4.52 -15.10 -11.16
CA THR A 170 -3.56 -14.45 -10.29
C THR A 170 -2.29 -14.07 -11.05
N GLY A 171 -1.79 -14.95 -11.91
CA GLY A 171 -0.55 -14.73 -12.67
C GLY A 171 -0.64 -13.53 -13.62
N LEU A 172 -1.72 -13.43 -14.41
CA LEU A 172 -1.90 -12.32 -15.35
C LEU A 172 -2.15 -11.00 -14.61
N THR A 173 -2.97 -11.01 -13.55
CA THR A 173 -3.19 -9.80 -12.75
C THR A 173 -1.89 -9.32 -12.10
N LEU A 174 -1.07 -10.23 -11.54
CA LEU A 174 0.25 -9.88 -11.01
C LEU A 174 1.15 -9.29 -12.09
N GLY A 175 1.31 -9.99 -13.22
CA GLY A 175 2.21 -9.57 -14.29
C GLY A 175 1.85 -8.22 -14.88
N VAL A 176 0.56 -8.00 -15.19
CA VAL A 176 0.10 -6.72 -15.77
C VAL A 176 0.17 -5.60 -14.75
N SER A 177 -0.34 -5.80 -13.53
CA SER A 177 -0.36 -4.74 -12.52
C SER A 177 1.04 -4.31 -12.10
N LEU A 178 1.93 -5.26 -11.80
CA LEU A 178 3.31 -4.96 -11.43
C LEU A 178 4.09 -4.41 -12.62
N GLY A 179 3.94 -4.99 -13.81
CA GLY A 179 4.60 -4.50 -15.02
C GLY A 179 4.27 -3.03 -15.33
N VAL A 180 2.99 -2.66 -15.20
CA VAL A 180 2.57 -1.26 -15.35
C VAL A 180 3.21 -0.38 -14.28
N ILE A 181 3.16 -0.77 -13.00
CA ILE A 181 3.79 0.00 -11.92
C ILE A 181 5.28 0.22 -12.18
N PHE A 182 6.02 -0.82 -12.56
CA PHE A 182 7.45 -0.71 -12.88
C PHE A 182 7.72 0.23 -14.04
N VAL A 183 6.96 0.14 -15.13
CA VAL A 183 7.11 1.05 -16.29
C VAL A 183 6.85 2.49 -15.87
N PHE A 184 5.79 2.76 -15.11
CA PHE A 184 5.52 4.11 -14.60
C PHE A 184 6.64 4.63 -13.72
N THR A 185 7.22 3.79 -12.85
CA THR A 185 8.37 4.17 -12.03
C THR A 185 9.59 4.48 -12.88
N ILE A 186 9.93 3.64 -13.87
CA ILE A 186 11.07 3.89 -14.77
C ILE A 186 10.88 5.21 -15.52
N VAL A 187 9.71 5.44 -16.10
CA VAL A 187 9.39 6.69 -16.81
C VAL A 187 9.50 7.89 -15.88
N SER A 188 8.94 7.81 -14.67
CA SER A 188 9.03 8.87 -13.66
C SER A 188 10.49 9.17 -13.29
N SER A 189 11.31 8.14 -13.09
CA SER A 189 12.73 8.31 -12.76
C SER A 189 13.50 8.95 -13.91
N VAL A 190 13.25 8.55 -15.15
CA VAL A 190 13.88 9.14 -16.34
C VAL A 190 13.47 10.62 -16.51
N LEU A 191 12.19 10.93 -16.34
CA LEU A 191 11.70 12.32 -16.44
C LEU A 191 12.30 13.22 -15.35
N LEU A 192 12.47 12.71 -14.13
CA LEU A 192 13.14 13.45 -13.06
C LEU A 192 14.61 13.71 -13.37
N LEU A 193 15.32 12.75 -13.99
CA LEU A 193 16.70 12.96 -14.42
C LEU A 193 16.79 14.04 -15.50
N LEU A 194 15.90 14.00 -16.50
CA LEU A 194 15.89 14.95 -17.62
C LEU A 194 15.51 16.39 -17.23
N ASN A 195 14.75 16.57 -16.14
CA ASN A 195 14.36 17.90 -15.64
C ASN A 195 15.35 18.51 -14.64
N ASN A 196 16.30 17.71 -14.14
CA ASN A 196 17.33 18.15 -13.19
C ASN A 196 18.67 18.49 -13.87
N ASP A 197 18.77 18.31 -15.20
CA ASP A 197 19.81 18.86 -16.08
C ASP A 197 19.31 20.15 -16.75
#